data_AF-A0A4Q3EG57-F1
#
_entry.id   AF-A0A4Q3EG57-F1
#
_cell.length_a   1.000
_cell.length_b   1.000
_cell.length_c   1.000
_cell.angle_alpha   90.00
_cell.angle_beta   90.00
_cell.angle_gamma   90.00
#
_symmetry.space_group_name_H-M   'P 1'
#
loop_
_entity.id
_entity.type
_entity.pdbx_description
1 polymer ?
#
loop_
_entity_poly.entity_id
_entity_poly.type
_entity_poly.pdbx_seq_one_letter_code
_entity_poly.pdbx_strand_id
1 'polypeptide(L)'
;MKLKLLLPITFIMMNLQVFAQNDPPESPKLIEVASFDHYQPIGTAITKSGRIFVTFPRNKIYEYGVAEITNGQKKPYPDAEWNRYDSLQAANRFMNAQAVW
;
A
#
# COMPACT_ATOMS: atom_id res chain seq x y z
N MET A 1 55.34 -33.24 53.35
CA MET A 1 55.35 -33.21 51.87
C MET A 1 54.49 -32.06 51.39
N LYS A 2 55.08 -31.08 50.70
CA LYS A 2 54.36 -29.97 50.06
C LYS A 2 53.94 -30.44 48.66
N LEU A 3 52.64 -30.59 48.40
CA LEU A 3 52.15 -30.88 47.05
C LEU A 3 51.76 -29.56 46.39
N LYS A 4 52.61 -29.08 45.49
CA LYS A 4 52.28 -28.04 44.52
C LYS A 4 51.37 -28.68 43.47
N LEU A 5 50.16 -28.17 43.29
CA LEU A 5 49.33 -28.52 42.14
C LEU A 5 49.08 -27.26 41.31
N LEU A 6 49.54 -27.33 40.06
CA LEU A 6 49.35 -26.37 38.98
C LEU A 6 47.86 -26.01 38.79
N LEU A 7 47.58 -24.72 38.57
CA LEU A 7 46.32 -24.23 38.00
C LEU A 7 46.01 -24.88 36.64
N PRO A 8 44.72 -25.00 36.29
CA PRO A 8 44.27 -24.57 34.98
C PRO A 8 43.43 -23.30 35.11
N ILE A 9 43.78 -22.33 34.28
CA ILE A 9 43.08 -21.07 34.07
C ILE A 9 41.63 -21.39 33.68
N THR A 10 40.68 -21.13 34.59
CA THR A 10 39.26 -21.19 34.27
C THR A 10 38.93 -20.02 33.36
N PHE A 11 38.85 -20.28 32.06
CA PHE A 11 38.36 -19.33 31.07
C PHE A 11 36.85 -19.16 31.30
N ILE A 12 36.47 -18.20 32.15
CA ILE A 12 35.08 -17.78 32.32
C ILE A 12 34.66 -17.14 30.99
N MET A 13 33.97 -17.91 30.15
CA MET A 13 33.22 -17.35 29.03
C MET A 13 32.13 -16.45 29.61
N MET A 14 32.41 -15.15 29.64
CA MET A 14 31.39 -14.11 29.74
C MET A 14 30.41 -14.33 28.58
N ASN A 15 29.24 -14.87 28.91
CA ASN A 15 28.09 -14.84 28.02
C ASN A 15 27.66 -13.38 27.90
N LEU A 16 28.26 -12.65 26.95
CA LEU A 16 27.68 -11.42 26.45
C LEU A 16 26.37 -11.83 25.80
N GLN A 17 25.26 -11.67 26.51
CA GLN A 17 23.95 -11.62 25.89
C GLN A 17 23.98 -10.42 24.94
N VAL A 18 24.25 -10.68 23.67
CA VAL A 18 24.07 -9.71 22.60
C VAL A 18 22.57 -9.44 22.57
N PHE A 19 22.14 -8.35 23.22
CA PHE A 19 20.83 -7.78 22.96
C PHE A 19 20.85 -7.35 21.49
N ALA A 20 20.24 -8.17 20.63
CA ALA A 20 19.93 -7.76 19.27
C ALA A 20 19.17 -6.44 19.35
N GLN A 21 19.62 -5.43 18.60
CA GLN A 21 18.95 -4.14 18.55
C GLN A 21 17.53 -4.35 18.03
N ASN A 22 16.58 -4.17 18.95
CA ASN A 22 15.21 -3.68 18.80
C ASN A 22 14.45 -4.14 17.55
N ASP A 23 13.37 -4.89 17.79
CA ASP A 23 12.29 -5.04 16.83
C ASP A 23 12.02 -3.69 16.11
N PRO A 24 11.82 -3.69 14.78
CA PRO A 24 11.51 -2.46 14.07
C PRO A 24 10.32 -1.78 14.75
N PRO A 25 10.31 -0.43 14.82
CA PRO A 25 9.19 0.29 15.43
C PRO A 25 7.88 -0.24 14.87
N GLU A 26 6.90 -0.46 15.76
CA GLU A 26 5.61 -1.06 15.44
C GLU A 26 5.08 -0.42 14.16
N SER A 27 5.07 -1.22 13.09
CA SER A 27 4.76 -0.70 11.75
C SER A 27 3.32 -0.20 11.76
N PRO A 28 3.01 0.94 11.12
CA PRO A 28 1.64 1.42 11.05
C PRO A 28 0.71 0.31 10.57
N LYS A 29 -0.35 0.06 11.32
CA LYS A 29 -1.35 -0.94 10.95
C LYS A 29 -1.96 -0.52 9.61
N LEU A 30 -1.74 -1.33 8.58
CA LEU A 30 -2.41 -1.14 7.29
C LEU A 30 -3.90 -1.42 7.46
N ILE A 31 -4.72 -0.49 6.99
CA ILE A 31 -6.18 -0.61 6.99
C ILE A 31 -6.62 -0.65 5.53
N GLU A 32 -7.33 -1.72 5.17
CA GLU A 32 -7.93 -1.82 3.86
C GLU A 32 -9.10 -0.84 3.75
N VAL A 33 -9.07 0.01 2.73
CA VAL A 33 -10.13 1.01 2.46
C VAL A 33 -10.97 0.66 1.24
N ALA A 34 -10.45 -0.18 0.34
CA ALA A 34 -11.15 -0.75 -0.81
C ALA A 34 -10.33 -1.90 -1.42
N SER A 35 -11.05 -2.82 -2.08
CA SER A 35 -10.49 -3.83 -2.98
C SER A 35 -11.05 -3.62 -4.40
N PHE A 36 -10.28 -4.04 -5.40
CA PHE A 36 -10.60 -3.84 -6.82
C PHE A 36 -10.74 -5.15 -7.60
N ASP A 37 -10.65 -6.30 -6.94
CA ASP A 37 -10.75 -7.62 -7.57
C ASP A 37 -9.81 -7.74 -8.80
N HIS A 38 -10.37 -7.96 -10.00
CA HIS A 38 -9.63 -8.05 -11.26
C HIS A 38 -9.34 -6.70 -11.94
N TYR A 39 -9.81 -5.58 -11.38
CA TYR A 39 -9.54 -4.24 -11.92
C TYR A 39 -8.20 -3.72 -11.41
N GLN A 40 -7.39 -3.19 -12.33
CA GLN A 40 -6.06 -2.66 -12.00
C GLN A 40 -6.12 -1.15 -11.78
N PRO A 41 -6.05 -0.64 -10.54
CA PRO A 41 -5.92 0.79 -10.30
C PRO A 41 -4.54 1.28 -10.76
N ILE A 42 -4.48 2.50 -11.30
CA ILE A 42 -3.26 3.13 -11.83
C ILE A 42 -2.98 4.51 -11.21
N GLY A 43 -3.89 5.00 -10.36
CA GLY A 43 -3.75 6.29 -9.72
C GLY A 43 -4.68 6.41 -8.52
N THR A 44 -4.24 7.16 -7.52
CA THR A 44 -5.02 7.43 -6.32
C THR A 44 -4.81 8.86 -5.86
N ALA A 45 -5.89 9.53 -5.47
CA ALA A 45 -5.86 10.87 -4.88
C ALA A 45 -6.77 10.91 -3.65
N ILE A 46 -6.35 11.67 -2.64
CA ILE A 46 -7.11 11.84 -1.39
C ILE A 46 -7.28 13.33 -1.13
N THR A 47 -8.51 13.78 -0.91
CA THR A 47 -8.78 15.17 -0.55
C THR A 47 -8.47 15.43 0.93
N LYS A 48 -8.35 16.70 1.33
CA LYS A 48 -8.26 17.08 2.76
C LYS A 48 -9.44 16.58 3.59
N SER A 49 -10.61 16.42 2.99
CA SER A 49 -11.81 15.87 3.63
C SER A 49 -11.87 14.33 3.61
N GLY A 50 -10.85 13.65 3.08
CA GLY A 50 -10.76 12.20 3.07
C GLY A 50 -11.52 11.50 1.93
N ARG A 51 -11.97 12.24 0.90
CA ARG A 51 -12.56 11.61 -0.30
C ARG A 51 -11.45 10.94 -1.09
N ILE A 52 -11.67 9.69 -1.49
CA ILE A 52 -10.69 8.87 -2.19
C ILE A 52 -11.12 8.70 -3.63
N PHE A 53 -10.23 9.01 -4.56
CA PHE A 53 -10.44 8.84 -5.99
C PHE A 53 -9.42 7.88 -6.55
N VAL A 54 -9.86 7.00 -7.45
CA VAL A 54 -9.03 5.96 -8.07
C VAL A 54 -9.26 5.99 -9.57
N THR A 55 -8.17 5.94 -10.33
CA THR A 55 -8.21 5.85 -11.79
C THR A 55 -7.88 4.45 -12.27
N PHE A 56 -8.51 4.03 -13.37
CA PHE A 56 -8.28 2.72 -14.00
C PHE A 56 -7.93 2.91 -15.47
N PRO A 57 -6.99 2.12 -16.02
CA PRO A 57 -6.63 2.21 -17.43
C PRO A 57 -7.74 1.59 -18.26
N ARG A 58 -7.94 2.09 -19.48
CA ARG A 58 -8.87 1.45 -20.40
C ARG A 58 -8.22 0.21 -21.03
N ASN A 59 -8.62 -0.97 -20.56
CA ASN A 59 -8.17 -2.26 -21.06
C ASN A 59 -9.38 -3.17 -21.39
N LYS A 60 -9.17 -4.49 -21.55
CA LYS A 60 -10.26 -5.46 -21.84
C LYS A 60 -11.31 -5.58 -20.73
N ILE A 61 -10.93 -5.38 -19.47
CA ILE A 61 -11.80 -5.51 -18.29
C ILE A 61 -11.90 -4.15 -17.63
N TYR A 62 -12.92 -3.39 -18.02
CA TYR A 62 -13.05 -1.98 -17.66
C TYR A 62 -14.47 -1.68 -17.17
N GLU A 63 -14.56 -0.93 -16.07
CA GLU A 63 -15.83 -0.47 -15.48
C GLU A 63 -15.90 1.06 -15.48
N TYR A 64 -14.95 1.71 -14.79
CA TYR A 64 -14.85 3.17 -14.68
C TYR A 64 -13.44 3.64 -15.01
N GLY A 65 -13.31 4.84 -15.58
CA GLY A 65 -12.03 5.51 -15.77
C GLY A 65 -11.62 6.25 -14.50
N VAL A 66 -12.60 6.86 -13.82
CA VAL A 66 -12.44 7.50 -12.52
C VAL A 66 -13.57 7.06 -11.61
N ALA A 67 -13.22 6.53 -10.44
CA ALA A 67 -14.17 6.20 -9.39
C ALA A 67 -13.86 6.96 -8.11
N GLU A 68 -14.89 7.42 -7.42
CA GLU A 68 -14.83 7.77 -6.01
C GLU A 68 -15.09 6.51 -5.17
N ILE A 69 -14.30 6.31 -4.12
CA ILE A 69 -14.51 5.22 -3.17
C ILE A 69 -15.38 5.73 -2.03
N THR A 70 -16.58 5.17 -1.92
CA THR A 70 -17.54 5.48 -0.84
C THR A 70 -17.85 4.20 -0.09
N ASN A 71 -17.54 4.13 1.21
CA ASN A 71 -17.73 2.94 2.04
C ASN A 71 -17.15 1.66 1.41
N GLY A 72 -15.93 1.77 0.87
CA GLY A 72 -15.23 0.67 0.19
C GLY A 72 -15.74 0.30 -1.20
N GLN A 73 -16.80 0.96 -1.70
CA GLN A 73 -17.36 0.69 -3.02
C GLN A 73 -16.93 1.75 -4.05
N LYS A 74 -16.67 1.30 -5.28
CA LYS A 74 -16.47 2.17 -6.44
C LYS A 74 -17.79 2.84 -6.84
N LYS A 75 -17.78 4.17 -6.97
CA LYS A 75 -18.85 4.96 -7.59
C LYS A 75 -18.27 5.75 -8.77
N PRO A 76 -18.91 5.78 -9.94
CA PRO A 76 -18.37 6.54 -11.07
C PRO A 76 -18.32 8.03 -10.71
N TYR A 77 -17.19 8.68 -10.97
CA TYR A 77 -17.02 10.11 -10.75
C TYR A 77 -16.68 10.83 -12.06
N PRO A 78 -17.19 12.06 -12.31
CA PRO A 78 -18.24 12.71 -11.53
C PRO A 78 -19.59 11.99 -11.63
N ASP A 79 -19.79 11.23 -12.70
CA ASP A 79 -21.00 10.46 -12.95
C ASP A 79 -20.73 9.32 -13.95
N ALA A 80 -21.77 8.53 -14.22
CA ALA A 80 -21.71 7.43 -15.18
C ALA A 80 -21.56 7.92 -16.64
N GLU A 81 -21.99 9.14 -16.96
CA GLU A 81 -21.90 9.66 -18.32
C GLU A 81 -20.45 9.95 -18.71
N TRP A 82 -19.68 10.60 -17.85
CA TRP A 82 -18.25 10.81 -18.03
C TRP A 82 -17.46 9.51 -18.16
N ASN A 83 -17.89 8.45 -17.45
CA ASN A 83 -17.26 7.14 -17.51
C ASN A 83 -17.68 6.29 -18.72
N ARG A 84 -18.70 6.72 -19.48
CA ARG A 84 -19.12 6.06 -20.72
C ARG A 84 -18.13 6.36 -21.83
N TYR A 85 -17.51 5.33 -22.40
CA TYR A 85 -16.64 5.55 -23.55
C TYR A 85 -17.43 6.03 -24.77
N ASP A 86 -17.02 7.18 -25.32
CA ASP A 86 -17.53 7.71 -26.58
C ASP A 86 -16.46 8.59 -27.24
N SER A 87 -15.80 8.06 -28.28
CA SER A 87 -14.70 8.74 -28.96
C SER A 87 -15.14 10.00 -29.71
N LEU A 88 -16.43 10.14 -30.04
CA LEU A 88 -16.96 11.34 -30.68
C LEU A 88 -17.23 12.46 -29.66
N GLN A 89 -17.24 12.14 -28.37
CA GLN A 89 -17.49 13.07 -27.27
C GLN A 89 -16.26 13.19 -26.35
N ALA A 90 -15.04 13.07 -26.89
CA ALA A 90 -13.81 13.02 -26.10
C ALA A 90 -13.57 14.23 -25.17
N ALA A 91 -14.16 15.38 -25.47
CA ALA A 91 -14.13 16.55 -24.59
C ALA A 91 -14.90 16.33 -23.27
N ASN A 92 -15.87 15.42 -23.26
CA ASN A 92 -16.85 15.23 -22.18
C ASN A 92 -16.84 13.80 -21.60
N ARG A 93 -15.79 13.02 -21.87
CA ARG A 93 -15.65 11.61 -21.43
C ARG A 93 -14.21 11.31 -21.02
N PHE A 94 -14.04 10.34 -20.14
CA PHE A 94 -12.71 9.78 -19.89
C PHE A 94 -12.31 8.83 -21.02
N MET A 95 -11.20 9.18 -21.69
CA MET A 95 -10.56 8.30 -22.67
C MET A 95 -9.57 7.35 -22.00
N ASN A 96 -8.59 7.92 -21.29
CA ASN A 96 -7.66 7.23 -20.42
C ASN A 96 -7.26 8.21 -19.30
N ALA A 97 -7.92 8.11 -18.15
CA ALA A 97 -7.59 8.95 -17.00
C ALA A 97 -6.31 8.44 -16.34
N GLN A 98 -5.39 9.36 -16.02
CA GLN A 98 -4.15 9.08 -15.29
C GLN A 98 -4.06 10.07 -14.14
N ALA A 99 -3.52 9.63 -13.01
CA ALA A 99 -3.14 10.55 -11.95
C ALA A 99 -1.85 11.27 -12.36
N VAL A 100 -1.78 12.57 -12.07
CA VAL A 100 -0.56 13.38 -12.17
C VAL A 100 -0.01 13.61 -10.77
N TRP A 101 1.32 13.61 -10.64
CA TRP A 101 2.02 13.83 -9.38
C TRP A 101 2.29 15.32 -9.13
#